data_AF-A0A327VEU4-F1
#
_entry.id   AF-A0A327VEU4-F1
#
_cell.length_a   1.000
_cell.length_b   1.000
_cell.length_c   1.000
_cell.angle_alpha   90.00
_cell.angle_beta   90.00
_cell.angle_gamma   90.00
#
_symmetry.space_group_name_H-M   'P 1'
#
loop_
_entity.id
_entity.type
_entity.pdbx_description
1 polymer ?
#
loop_
_entity_poly.entity_id
_entity_poly.type
_entity_poly.pdbx_seq_one_letter_code
_entity_poly.pdbx_strand_id
1 'polypeptide(L)'
;MDSGASQWSAAEREAYANDLDDKRDLIAVSAASNRAKADKDPADWLPPAAGYRCQYVTDWIADKTRWGMSIDTTEKTALLDGCPDQPITVTLAR
;
A
#
# COMPACT_ATOMS: atom_id res chain seq x y z
N MET A 1 -8.94 2.44 7.41
CA MET A 1 -8.29 3.09 6.24
C MET A 1 -7.73 4.39 6.76
N ASP A 2 -6.56 4.34 7.37
CA ASP A 2 -6.08 5.47 8.17
C ASP A 2 -5.57 6.65 7.33
N SER A 3 -5.35 6.48 6.02
CA SER A 3 -5.00 7.59 5.13
C SER A 3 -5.33 7.32 3.66
N GLY A 4 -5.62 8.39 2.88
CA GLY A 4 -5.45 8.40 1.42
C GLY A 4 -6.69 8.51 0.53
N ALA A 5 -7.84 7.98 0.95
CA ALA A 5 -9.05 7.84 0.10
C ALA A 5 -10.32 8.50 0.67
N SER A 6 -10.19 9.42 1.62
CA SER A 6 -11.34 10.02 2.35
C SER A 6 -12.27 10.82 1.44
N GLN A 7 -11.73 11.49 0.41
CA GLN A 7 -12.47 12.34 -0.52
C GLN A 7 -13.07 11.60 -1.72
N TRP A 8 -12.85 10.29 -1.83
CA TRP A 8 -13.29 9.52 -2.98
C TRP A 8 -14.80 9.29 -2.99
N SER A 9 -15.37 9.38 -4.18
CA SER A 9 -16.71 8.92 -4.50
C SER A 9 -16.85 7.40 -4.31
N ALA A 10 -18.10 6.92 -4.22
CA ALA A 10 -18.36 5.48 -4.16
C ALA A 10 -17.81 4.74 -5.39
N ALA A 11 -17.93 5.35 -6.58
CA ALA A 11 -17.42 4.78 -7.82
C ALA A 11 -15.88 4.67 -7.83
N GLU A 12 -15.16 5.68 -7.31
CA GLU A 12 -13.69 5.60 -7.17
C GLU A 12 -13.28 4.49 -6.20
N ARG A 13 -13.99 4.34 -5.07
CA ARG A 13 -13.71 3.25 -4.10
C ARG A 13 -13.99 1.88 -4.68
N GLU A 14 -15.05 1.74 -5.47
CA GLU A 14 -15.38 0.48 -6.16
C GLU A 14 -14.34 0.15 -7.24
N ALA A 15 -13.90 1.16 -8.01
CA ALA A 15 -12.85 0.96 -9.00
C ALA A 15 -11.53 0.50 -8.35
N TYR A 16 -11.13 1.14 -7.24
CA TYR A 16 -9.95 0.74 -6.47
C TYR A 16 -10.07 -0.67 -5.89
N ALA A 17 -11.20 -1.00 -5.27
CA ALA A 17 -11.42 -2.32 -4.66
C ALA A 17 -11.41 -3.47 -5.69
N ASN A 18 -11.58 -3.16 -6.98
CA ASN A 18 -11.58 -4.11 -8.08
C ASN A 18 -10.40 -3.92 -9.06
N ASP A 19 -9.39 -3.11 -8.71
CA ASP A 19 -8.19 -2.96 -9.56
C ASP A 19 -7.43 -4.29 -9.62
N LEU A 20 -7.22 -4.77 -10.86
CA LEU A 20 -6.44 -5.96 -11.18
C LEU A 20 -5.40 -5.65 -12.27
N ASP A 21 -5.28 -4.39 -12.67
CA ASP A 21 -4.40 -3.96 -13.75
C ASP A 21 -2.95 -3.81 -13.29
N ASP A 22 -2.71 -3.77 -11.97
CA ASP A 22 -1.39 -3.80 -11.36
C ASP A 22 -1.12 -5.13 -10.65
N LYS A 23 -0.02 -5.79 -11.02
CA LYS A 23 0.35 -7.10 -10.46
C LYS A 23 0.77 -7.03 -8.99
N ARG A 24 0.98 -5.83 -8.45
CA ARG A 24 1.38 -5.58 -7.06
C ARG A 24 0.20 -5.65 -6.08
N ASP A 25 -1.02 -5.45 -6.55
CA ASP A 25 -2.19 -5.20 -5.70
C ASP A 25 -2.63 -6.45 -4.92
N LEU A 26 -2.38 -7.64 -5.46
CA LEU A 26 -2.84 -8.90 -4.89
C LEU A 26 -1.70 -9.90 -4.71
N ILE A 27 -1.41 -10.20 -3.44
CA ILE A 27 -0.48 -11.26 -3.04
C ILE A 27 -1.19 -12.30 -2.18
N ALA A 28 -0.90 -13.57 -2.41
CA ALA A 28 -1.41 -14.65 -1.57
C ALA A 28 -0.69 -14.63 -0.21
N VAL A 29 -1.45 -14.48 0.88
CA VAL A 29 -0.94 -14.47 2.26
C VAL A 29 -1.74 -15.42 3.14
N SER A 30 -1.17 -15.76 4.31
CA SER A 30 -1.93 -16.53 5.29
C SER A 30 -3.10 -15.71 5.84
N ALA A 31 -4.19 -16.39 6.19
CA ALA A 31 -5.35 -15.75 6.82
C ALA A 31 -4.99 -15.03 8.14
N ALA A 32 -3.99 -15.55 8.87
CA ALA A 32 -3.49 -14.91 10.09
C ALA A 32 -2.78 -13.58 9.78
N SER A 33 -1.92 -13.53 8.75
CA SER A 33 -1.25 -12.30 8.33
C SER A 33 -2.26 -11.25 7.85
N ASN A 34 -3.26 -11.66 7.06
CA ASN A 34 -4.30 -10.75 6.57
C ASN A 34 -5.11 -10.13 7.72
N ARG A 35 -5.50 -10.94 8.72
CA ARG A 35 -6.20 -10.44 9.91
C ARG A 35 -5.32 -9.55 10.79
N ALA A 36 -4.03 -9.87 10.92
CA ALA A 36 -3.09 -9.07 11.70
C ALA A 36 -2.90 -7.67 11.08
N LYS A 37 -2.79 -7.59 9.75
CA LYS A 37 -2.78 -6.34 9.00
C LYS A 37 -4.10 -5.56 9.19
N ALA A 38 -5.23 -6.16 8.84
CA ALA A 38 -6.53 -5.46 8.79
C ALA A 38 -6.43 -4.16 7.98
N ASP A 39 -6.85 -3.04 8.55
CA ASP A 39 -6.82 -1.72 7.92
C ASP A 39 -5.62 -0.85 8.32
N LYS A 40 -4.65 -1.44 9.03
CA LYS A 40 -3.39 -0.78 9.44
C LYS A 40 -2.52 -0.43 8.24
N ASP A 41 -1.83 0.68 8.39
CA ASP A 41 -0.79 1.18 7.49
C ASP A 41 0.60 0.62 7.87
N PRO A 42 1.65 0.95 7.10
CA PRO A 42 3.04 0.54 7.39
C PRO A 42 3.63 1.05 8.71
N ALA A 43 3.06 2.09 9.33
CA ALA A 43 3.51 2.56 10.64
C ALA A 43 3.03 1.64 11.77
N ASP A 44 1.82 1.12 11.65
CA ASP A 44 1.22 0.23 12.64
C ASP A 44 1.47 -1.26 12.37
N TRP A 45 1.74 -1.63 11.11
CA TRP A 45 1.99 -3.02 10.74
C TRP A 45 2.91 -3.19 9.53
N LEU A 46 3.91 -4.06 9.70
CA LEU A 46 4.73 -4.57 8.61
C LEU A 46 4.67 -6.11 8.56
N PRO A 47 4.90 -6.73 7.39
CA PRO A 47 4.99 -8.17 7.28
C PRO A 47 6.03 -8.74 8.25
N PRO A 48 5.74 -9.87 8.93
CA PRO A 48 6.68 -10.52 9.85
C PRO A 48 7.91 -11.08 9.11
N ALA A 49 7.77 -11.38 7.81
CA ALA A 49 8.89 -11.77 6.95
C ALA A 49 9.77 -10.55 6.63
N ALA A 50 10.84 -10.37 7.39
CA ALA A 50 11.74 -9.21 7.26
C ALA A 50 12.28 -9.01 5.82
N GLY A 51 12.63 -10.10 5.12
CA GLY A 51 13.11 -10.04 3.73
C GLY A 51 12.06 -9.56 2.73
N TYR A 52 10.78 -9.52 3.10
CA TYR A 52 9.68 -9.02 2.25
C TYR A 52 9.32 -7.56 2.53
N ARG A 53 9.83 -6.95 3.60
CA ARG A 53 9.39 -5.60 4.02
C ARG A 53 9.69 -4.53 2.98
N CYS A 54 10.86 -4.57 2.34
CA CYS A 54 11.20 -3.58 1.32
C CYS A 54 10.35 -3.72 0.05
N GLN A 55 10.01 -4.94 -0.35
CA GLN A 55 9.05 -5.18 -1.42
C GLN A 55 7.68 -4.61 -1.03
N TYR A 56 7.20 -4.93 0.17
CA TYR A 56 5.91 -4.47 0.67
C TYR A 56 5.78 -2.94 0.70
N VAL A 57 6.76 -2.20 1.23
CA VAL A 57 6.70 -0.73 1.25
C VAL A 57 6.82 -0.13 -0.15
N THR A 58 7.58 -0.77 -1.05
CA THR A 58 7.68 -0.36 -2.45
C THR A 58 6.33 -0.51 -3.17
N ASP A 59 5.66 -1.65 -2.97
CA ASP A 59 4.34 -1.92 -3.53
C ASP A 59 3.29 -0.97 -2.95
N TRP A 60 3.37 -0.68 -1.66
CA TRP A 60 2.49 0.29 -1.00
C TRP A 60 2.64 1.71 -1.58
N ILE A 61 3.87 2.17 -1.78
CA ILE A 61 4.12 3.48 -2.41
C ILE A 61 3.59 3.49 -3.85
N ALA A 62 3.79 2.40 -4.59
CA ALA A 62 3.32 2.29 -5.96
C ALA A 62 1.78 2.33 -6.05
N ASP A 63 1.06 1.60 -5.21
CA ASP A 63 -0.41 1.59 -5.14
C ASP A 63 -0.95 2.99 -4.83
N LYS A 64 -0.43 3.61 -3.77
CA LYS A 64 -0.83 4.98 -3.40
C LYS A 64 -0.52 6.01 -4.48
N THR A 65 0.62 5.87 -5.17
CA THR A 65 0.97 6.74 -6.29
C THR A 65 0.02 6.55 -7.47
N ARG A 66 -0.27 5.29 -7.83
CA ARG A 66 -1.18 4.91 -8.92
C ARG A 66 -2.56 5.52 -8.72
N TRP A 67 -3.05 5.50 -7.49
CA TRP A 67 -4.37 6.00 -7.11
C TRP A 67 -4.35 7.42 -6.52
N GLY A 68 -3.24 8.16 -6.62
CA GLY A 68 -3.14 9.54 -6.13
C GLY A 68 -3.60 9.71 -4.68
N MET A 69 -3.31 8.74 -3.82
CA MET A 69 -3.64 8.76 -2.39
C MET A 69 -2.58 9.54 -1.61
N SER A 70 -3.02 10.24 -0.56
CA SER A 70 -2.11 10.88 0.39
C SER A 70 -1.49 9.87 1.37
N ILE A 71 -0.30 10.21 1.86
CA ILE A 71 0.32 9.60 3.04
C ILE A 71 0.44 10.66 4.13
N ASP A 72 0.32 10.25 5.39
CA ASP A 72 0.68 11.12 6.51
C ASP A 72 2.17 11.01 6.87
N THR A 73 2.61 11.83 7.84
CA THR A 73 4.01 11.91 8.24
C THR A 73 4.51 10.63 8.90
N THR A 74 3.68 9.95 9.71
CA THR A 74 4.07 8.74 10.43
C THR A 74 4.25 7.60 9.44
N GLU A 75 3.28 7.46 8.54
CA GLU A 75 3.32 6.51 7.44
C GLU A 75 4.55 6.73 6.55
N LYS A 76 4.84 7.99 6.17
CA LYS A 76 6.01 8.33 5.37
C LYS A 76 7.31 7.90 6.04
N THR A 77 7.45 8.12 7.34
CA THR A 77 8.64 7.67 8.08
C THR A 77 8.79 6.15 8.01
N ALA A 78 7.71 5.40 8.22
CA ALA A 78 7.74 3.94 8.15
C ALA A 78 8.08 3.41 6.74
N LEU A 79 7.62 4.11 5.70
CA LEU A 79 7.89 3.75 4.30
C LEU A 79 9.35 3.97 3.88
N LEU A 80 10.03 4.93 4.49
CA LEU A 80 11.42 5.30 4.15
C LEU A 80 12.46 4.69 5.10
N ASP A 81 12.04 3.93 6.11
CA ASP A 81 12.95 3.37 7.09
C ASP A 81 13.58 2.05 6.61
N GLY A 82 14.91 2.01 6.60
CA GLY A 82 15.68 0.77 6.45
C GLY A 82 15.63 0.08 5.08
N CYS A 83 15.04 0.69 4.06
CA CYS A 83 14.97 0.16 2.70
C CYS A 83 15.75 1.02 1.69
N PRO A 84 16.35 0.40 0.65
CA PRO A 84 17.08 1.14 -0.37
C PRO A 84 16.13 1.97 -1.23
N ASP A 85 16.57 3.17 -1.60
CA ASP A 85 15.88 3.96 -2.63
C ASP A 85 15.95 3.23 -3.97
N GLN A 86 14.78 2.94 -4.54
CA GLN A 86 14.65 2.27 -5.83
C GLN A 86 13.66 3.05 -6.71
N PRO A 87 13.95 3.20 -8.02
CA PRO A 87 12.98 3.77 -8.94
C PRO A 87 11.78 2.82 -9.10
N ILE A 88 10.58 3.37 -9.04
CA ILE A 88 9.33 2.66 -9.35
C ILE A 88 8.74 3.21 -10.65
N THR A 89 8.20 2.33 -11.47
CA THR A 89 7.34 2.71 -12.60
C THR A 89 5.90 2.45 -12.21
N VAL A 90 5.04 3.44 -12.45
CA VAL A 90 3.62 3.39 -12.09
C VAL A 90 2.81 3.94 -13.26
N THR A 91 1.80 3.19 -13.69
CA THR A 91 0.73 3.71 -14.55
C THR A 91 -0.35 4.25 -13.62
N LEU A 92 -0.78 5.50 -13.80
CA LEU A 92 -1.84 6.09 -12.96
C LEU A 92 -3.20 5.48 -13.31
N ALA A 93 -4.00 5.20 -12.28
CA ALA A 93 -5.39 4.77 -12.41
C ALA A 93 -6.38 5.95 -12.41
N ARG A 94 -5.93 7.12 -11.96
CA ARG A 94 -6.70 8.37 -11.92
C ARG A 94 -5.84 9.58 -12.25
#